data_AF-A0A7K4F8P5-F1
#
_entry.id   AF-A0A7K4F8P5-F1
#
_cell.length_a   1.000
_cell.length_b   1.000
_cell.length_c   1.000
_cell.angle_alpha   90.00
_cell.angle_beta   90.00
_cell.angle_gamma   90.00
#
_symmetry.space_group_name_H-M   'P 1'
#
loop_
_entity.id
_entity.type
_entity.pdbx_description
1 polymer ?
#
loop_
_entity_poly.entity_id
_entity_poly.type
_entity_poly.pdbx_seq_one_letter_code
_entity_poly.pdbx_strand_id
1 'polypeptide(L)'
;MNTKNSLFFLGLIFSILLIPTSSQLSFAEKGTILVHSYDVAYNIENGIVESMYLDPDFIELVITMNTSSDGTFEITIPRTLLDAKFETSDDIFFVLVDGFETDYLEIETSSESRTLVIPFFVGDSIIDIIGTTALNPFIEEPEIEIPSWIKSNAEWWASNQIDDETFVQGIQYLITNGIMNIPETKSGESSGKKIPSWIKSNAEWWASNQIDDETFVQGIQYLITNG
;
A
#
# COMPACT_ATOMS: atom_id res chain seq x y z
N MET A 1 -41.68 -60.56 72.41
CA MET A 1 -42.23 -59.59 71.44
C MET A 1 -41.07 -58.87 70.81
N ASN A 2 -40.95 -58.99 69.48
CA ASN A 2 -39.76 -58.68 68.70
C ASN A 2 -39.55 -57.18 68.47
N THR A 3 -38.31 -56.76 68.66
CA THR A 3 -37.66 -55.52 68.22
C THR A 3 -37.62 -55.42 66.69
N LYS A 4 -37.92 -54.24 66.13
CA LYS A 4 -37.40 -53.80 64.83
C LYS A 4 -37.10 -52.30 64.86
N ASN A 5 -35.81 -51.98 64.90
CA ASN A 5 -35.26 -50.65 64.64
C ASN A 5 -35.35 -50.36 63.14
N SER A 6 -35.90 -49.21 62.76
CA SER A 6 -35.86 -48.70 61.38
C SER A 6 -34.89 -47.53 61.31
N LEU A 7 -33.68 -47.81 60.81
CA LEU A 7 -32.69 -46.81 60.41
C LEU A 7 -33.11 -46.23 59.06
N PHE A 8 -33.48 -44.95 59.01
CA PHE A 8 -33.60 -44.20 57.76
C PHE A 8 -32.21 -43.63 57.42
N PHE A 9 -31.57 -44.17 56.39
CA PHE A 9 -30.35 -43.62 55.80
C PHE A 9 -30.72 -42.45 54.87
N LEU A 10 -30.14 -41.29 55.15
CA LEU A 10 -30.20 -40.09 54.31
C LEU A 10 -29.23 -40.28 53.13
N GLY A 11 -29.74 -40.60 51.94
CA GLY A 11 -28.96 -40.65 50.72
C GLY A 11 -28.96 -39.29 50.02
N LEU A 12 -27.91 -38.51 50.22
CA LEU A 12 -27.66 -37.26 49.48
C LEU A 12 -27.01 -37.64 48.14
N ILE A 13 -27.77 -37.59 47.04
CA ILE A 13 -27.21 -37.77 45.69
C ILE A 13 -26.49 -36.47 45.33
N PHE A 14 -25.17 -36.48 45.36
CA PHE A 14 -24.35 -35.40 44.82
C PHE A 14 -24.27 -35.61 43.29
N SER A 15 -25.20 -35.01 42.55
CA SER A 15 -25.06 -34.90 41.09
C SER A 15 -23.91 -33.96 40.80
N ILE A 16 -22.76 -34.51 40.42
CA ILE A 16 -21.68 -33.73 39.83
C ILE A 16 -22.20 -33.22 38.49
N LEU A 17 -22.53 -31.93 38.41
CA LEU A 17 -22.64 -31.25 37.12
C LEU A 17 -21.25 -31.34 36.47
N LEU A 18 -21.14 -32.11 35.38
CA LEU A 18 -20.07 -31.84 34.42
C LEU A 18 -20.37 -30.45 33.84
N ILE A 19 -19.66 -29.44 34.33
CA ILE A 19 -19.54 -28.17 33.61
C ILE A 19 -18.73 -28.51 32.35
N PRO A 20 -19.25 -28.34 31.13
CA PRO A 20 -18.45 -28.51 29.94
C PRO A 20 -17.26 -27.56 30.04
N THR A 21 -16.07 -28.10 29.83
CA THR A 21 -14.79 -27.38 29.79
C THR A 21 -14.94 -26.12 28.94
N SER A 22 -14.49 -25.00 29.49
CA SER A 22 -14.46 -23.68 28.88
C SER A 22 -14.22 -23.74 27.37
N SER A 23 -15.22 -23.33 26.58
CA SER A 23 -14.95 -22.79 25.26
C SER A 23 -13.96 -21.65 25.46
N GLN A 24 -12.71 -21.82 25.04
CA GLN A 24 -11.80 -20.69 24.96
C GLN A 24 -12.46 -19.70 24.00
N LEU A 25 -12.84 -18.53 24.52
CA LEU A 25 -13.30 -17.45 23.69
C LEU A 25 -12.09 -17.05 22.86
N SER A 26 -12.14 -17.33 21.56
CA SER A 26 -11.21 -16.69 20.63
C SER A 26 -11.55 -15.21 20.64
N PHE A 27 -10.63 -14.39 21.16
CA PHE A 27 -10.77 -12.95 21.16
C PHE A 27 -10.18 -12.44 19.85
N ALA A 28 -11.05 -12.06 18.92
CA ALA A 28 -10.64 -11.31 17.74
C ALA A 28 -10.62 -9.82 18.08
N GLU A 29 -9.48 -9.15 17.90
CA GLU A 29 -9.39 -7.69 17.91
C GLU A 29 -9.40 -7.20 16.46
N LYS A 30 -10.23 -6.19 16.17
CA LYS A 30 -10.25 -5.51 14.88
C LYS A 30 -10.03 -4.02 15.10
N GLY A 31 -9.19 -3.41 14.28
CA GLY A 31 -8.85 -2.00 14.42
C GLY A 31 -8.29 -1.36 13.16
N THR A 32 -7.89 -0.11 13.32
CA THR A 32 -7.17 0.66 12.33
C THR A 32 -6.05 1.41 13.05
N ILE A 33 -4.83 1.29 12.54
CA ILE A 33 -3.68 2.07 13.01
C ILE A 33 -3.30 3.06 11.92
N LEU A 34 -3.04 4.29 12.33
CA LEU A 34 -2.51 5.32 11.44
C LEU A 34 -0.99 5.13 11.33
N VAL A 35 -0.52 4.69 10.16
CA VAL A 35 0.91 4.58 9.85
C VAL A 35 1.27 5.77 8.96
N HIS A 36 2.03 6.72 9.50
CA HIS A 36 2.23 8.05 8.92
C HIS A 36 0.89 8.78 8.71
N SER A 37 0.34 8.74 7.50
CA SER A 37 -0.91 9.40 7.11
C SER A 37 -1.92 8.43 6.48
N TYR A 38 -1.62 7.12 6.54
CA TYR A 38 -2.42 6.08 5.92
C TYR A 38 -3.10 5.23 6.99
N ASP A 39 -4.40 5.04 6.83
CA ASP A 39 -5.18 4.12 7.66
C ASP A 39 -4.87 2.68 7.27
N VAL A 40 -4.31 1.91 8.19
CA VAL A 40 -4.02 0.48 8.01
C VAL A 40 -4.99 -0.33 8.85
N ALA A 41 -5.96 -0.95 8.19
CA ALA A 41 -6.97 -1.77 8.85
C ALA A 41 -6.42 -3.18 9.12
N TYR A 42 -6.77 -3.74 10.27
CA TYR A 42 -6.36 -5.09 10.64
C TYR A 42 -7.44 -5.83 11.44
N ASN A 43 -7.33 -7.15 11.47
CA ASN A 43 -8.06 -8.05 12.34
C ASN A 43 -7.12 -9.16 12.83
N ILE A 44 -7.02 -9.36 14.14
CA ILE A 44 -6.14 -10.35 14.77
C ILE A 44 -6.97 -11.32 15.62
N GLU A 45 -6.85 -12.62 15.37
CA GLU A 45 -7.48 -13.65 16.18
C GLU A 45 -6.55 -14.09 17.30
N ASN A 46 -7.03 -14.15 18.55
CA ASN A 46 -6.27 -14.63 19.70
C ASN A 46 -5.02 -13.81 20.02
N GLY A 47 -4.96 -12.55 19.60
CA GLY A 47 -3.88 -11.62 19.92
C GLY A 47 -4.37 -10.19 20.05
N ILE A 48 -3.44 -9.30 20.39
CA ILE A 48 -3.64 -7.86 20.41
C ILE A 48 -2.50 -7.21 19.64
N VAL A 49 -2.77 -6.21 18.81
CA VAL A 49 -1.71 -5.41 18.16
C VAL A 49 -1.23 -4.33 19.12
N GLU A 50 0.07 -4.32 19.42
CA GLU A 50 0.69 -3.32 20.28
C GLU A 50 1.16 -2.11 19.48
N SER A 51 1.78 -2.34 18.32
CA SER A 51 2.23 -1.26 17.44
C SER A 51 2.37 -1.72 15.99
N MET A 52 2.35 -0.75 15.08
CA MET A 52 2.62 -0.96 13.67
C MET A 52 3.34 0.27 13.12
N TYR A 53 4.47 0.08 12.47
CA TYR A 53 5.23 1.16 11.86
C TYR A 53 5.96 0.69 10.59
N LEU A 54 6.20 1.62 9.69
CA LEU A 54 6.94 1.39 8.46
C LEU A 54 8.42 1.76 8.67
N ASP A 55 9.31 0.87 8.27
CA ASP A 55 10.74 1.15 8.08
C ASP A 55 11.05 1.24 6.58
N PRO A 56 11.18 2.46 6.03
CA PRO A 56 11.43 2.65 4.60
C PRO A 56 12.87 2.29 4.19
N ASP A 57 13.83 2.21 5.13
CA ASP A 57 15.21 1.83 4.81
C ASP A 57 15.30 0.34 4.50
N PHE A 58 14.44 -0.47 5.13
CA PHE A 58 14.31 -1.91 4.89
C PHE A 58 13.11 -2.29 4.02
N ILE A 59 12.27 -1.31 3.63
CA ILE A 59 11.05 -1.52 2.83
C ILE A 59 10.13 -2.51 3.54
N GLU A 60 9.90 -2.27 4.83
CA GLU A 60 9.34 -3.24 5.76
C GLU A 60 8.25 -2.58 6.60
N LEU A 61 7.11 -3.25 6.75
CA LEU A 61 6.11 -2.92 7.75
C LEU A 61 6.28 -3.88 8.93
N VAL A 62 6.59 -3.33 10.10
CA VAL A 62 6.80 -4.08 11.33
C VAL A 62 5.54 -3.98 12.19
N ILE A 63 5.03 -5.13 12.60
CA ILE A 63 3.88 -5.26 13.50
C ILE A 63 4.36 -5.93 14.78
N THR A 64 4.15 -5.27 15.92
CA THR A 64 4.35 -5.87 17.24
C THR A 64 3.01 -6.27 17.82
N MET A 65 2.92 -7.49 18.33
CA MET A 65 1.69 -8.08 18.85
C MET A 65 1.92 -8.90 20.11
N ASN A 66 0.85 -9.11 20.86
CA ASN A 66 0.82 -10.01 22.00
C ASN A 66 -0.18 -11.13 21.73
N THR A 67 0.30 -12.36 21.61
CA THR A 67 -0.51 -13.52 21.22
C THR A 67 -0.84 -14.40 22.43
N SER A 68 -2.09 -14.84 22.52
CA SER A 68 -2.63 -15.65 23.61
C SER A 68 -2.92 -17.10 23.23
N SER A 69 -3.02 -17.38 21.92
CA SER A 69 -3.13 -18.70 21.30
C SER A 69 -2.72 -18.56 19.83
N ASP A 70 -2.54 -19.67 19.11
CA ASP A 70 -2.39 -19.68 17.65
C ASP A 70 -3.56 -18.95 16.98
N GLY A 71 -3.30 -18.27 15.86
CA GLY A 71 -4.30 -17.43 15.22
C GLY A 71 -3.89 -16.95 13.84
N THR A 72 -4.66 -15.97 13.36
CA THR A 72 -4.40 -15.29 12.09
C THR A 72 -4.39 -13.79 12.28
N PHE A 73 -3.53 -13.14 11.51
CA PHE A 73 -3.45 -11.69 11.39
C PHE A 73 -3.85 -11.29 9.97
N GLU A 74 -5.01 -10.66 9.83
CA GLU A 74 -5.48 -10.07 8.59
C GLU A 74 -5.12 -8.57 8.57
N ILE A 75 -4.52 -8.10 7.50
CA ILE A 75 -4.09 -6.71 7.32
C ILE A 75 -4.39 -6.22 5.91
N THR A 76 -4.97 -5.03 5.80
CA THR A 76 -5.15 -4.32 4.53
C THR A 76 -4.11 -3.20 4.42
N ILE A 77 -3.15 -3.40 3.52
CA ILE A 77 -2.00 -2.52 3.30
C ILE A 77 -2.31 -1.60 2.11
N PRO A 78 -2.32 -0.27 2.28
CA PRO A 78 -2.35 0.67 1.17
C PRO A 78 -1.07 0.54 0.34
N ARG A 79 -1.19 0.40 -0.99
CA ARG A 79 -0.03 0.23 -1.88
C ARG A 79 0.91 1.43 -1.88
N THR A 80 0.39 2.61 -1.61
CA THR A 80 1.19 3.81 -1.43
C THR A 80 2.04 3.79 -0.15
N LEU A 81 1.67 2.97 0.84
CA LEU A 81 2.42 2.81 2.09
C LEU A 81 3.51 1.75 1.94
N LEU A 82 3.15 0.58 1.42
CA LEU A 82 4.05 -0.54 1.14
C LEU A 82 3.46 -1.35 -0.01
N ASP A 83 4.29 -1.71 -1.00
CA ASP A 83 3.91 -2.61 -2.07
C ASP A 83 5.05 -3.54 -2.47
N ALA A 84 4.69 -4.66 -3.09
CA ALA A 84 5.61 -5.57 -3.74
C ALA A 84 5.24 -5.68 -5.22
N LYS A 85 6.15 -5.23 -6.08
CA LYS A 85 6.02 -5.21 -7.52
C LYS A 85 7.33 -5.61 -8.18
N PHE A 86 7.19 -6.31 -9.31
CA PHE A 86 8.26 -6.49 -10.27
C PHE A 86 7.85 -5.86 -11.59
N GLU A 87 8.59 -4.84 -12.01
CA GLU A 87 8.21 -3.95 -13.11
C GLU A 87 6.83 -3.34 -12.82
N THR A 88 5.80 -3.74 -13.58
CA THR A 88 4.42 -3.27 -13.38
C THR A 88 3.45 -4.35 -12.94
N SER A 89 3.97 -5.52 -12.61
CA SER A 89 3.22 -6.67 -12.14
C SER A 89 3.31 -6.70 -10.62
N ASP A 90 2.21 -7.10 -9.98
CA ASP A 90 2.27 -7.42 -8.56
C ASP A 90 3.19 -8.61 -8.33
N ASP A 91 4.02 -8.48 -7.30
CA ASP A 91 4.91 -9.53 -6.83
C ASP A 91 4.54 -9.92 -5.39
N ILE A 92 5.18 -10.97 -4.89
CA ILE A 92 4.98 -11.46 -3.53
C ILE A 92 5.65 -10.54 -2.50
N PHE A 93 5.03 -10.40 -1.34
CA PHE A 93 5.71 -9.92 -0.15
C PHE A 93 6.58 -11.05 0.42
N PHE A 94 7.63 -10.68 1.13
CA PHE A 94 8.35 -11.61 1.99
C PHE A 94 7.89 -11.38 3.43
N VAL A 95 7.30 -12.41 4.06
CA VAL A 95 6.70 -12.28 5.39
C VAL A 95 7.50 -13.11 6.39
N LEU A 96 7.91 -12.47 7.49
CA LEU A 96 8.54 -13.13 8.63
C LEU A 96 7.60 -13.08 9.84
N VAL A 97 7.49 -14.17 10.57
CA VAL A 97 6.84 -14.22 11.89
C VAL A 97 7.88 -14.70 12.89
N ASP A 98 8.15 -13.86 13.89
CA ASP A 98 9.22 -14.04 14.88
C ASP A 98 10.60 -14.35 14.23
N GLY A 99 10.86 -13.76 13.05
CA GLY A 99 12.08 -13.93 12.26
C GLY A 99 12.12 -15.15 11.34
N PHE A 100 11.03 -15.94 11.24
CA PHE A 100 10.92 -17.08 10.34
C PHE A 100 10.02 -16.79 9.15
N GLU A 101 10.48 -17.15 7.94
CA GLU A 101 9.67 -17.04 6.73
C GLU A 101 8.36 -17.82 6.86
N THR A 102 7.27 -17.14 6.58
CA THR A 102 5.91 -17.64 6.79
C THR A 102 5.06 -17.41 5.55
N ASP A 103 4.42 -18.48 5.08
CA ASP A 103 3.44 -18.39 3.99
C ASP A 103 2.21 -17.58 4.45
N TYR A 104 1.65 -16.79 3.55
CA TYR A 104 0.45 -16.01 3.78
C TYR A 104 -0.58 -16.21 2.65
N LEU A 105 -1.83 -15.81 2.90
CA LEU A 105 -2.87 -15.75 1.89
C LEU A 105 -3.16 -14.31 1.51
N GLU A 106 -3.11 -13.99 0.23
CA GLU A 106 -3.64 -12.73 -0.29
C GLU A 106 -5.11 -12.92 -0.68
N ILE A 107 -6.00 -12.23 0.01
CA ILE A 107 -7.45 -12.41 -0.13
C ILE A 107 -8.12 -11.30 -0.93
N GLU A 108 -7.51 -10.12 -1.00
CA GLU A 108 -7.98 -9.00 -1.82
C GLU A 108 -6.82 -8.22 -2.42
N THR A 109 -6.98 -7.82 -3.69
CA THR A 109 -5.99 -7.07 -4.44
C THR A 109 -6.73 -6.00 -5.27
N SER A 110 -6.36 -4.73 -5.10
CA SER A 110 -6.91 -3.61 -5.89
C SER A 110 -5.79 -2.70 -6.40
N SER A 111 -6.11 -1.59 -7.07
CA SER A 111 -5.12 -0.55 -7.38
C SER A 111 -4.66 0.25 -6.16
N GLU A 112 -5.42 0.22 -5.07
CA GLU A 112 -5.18 1.06 -3.89
C GLU A 112 -4.57 0.28 -2.72
N SER A 113 -4.87 -1.02 -2.62
CA SER A 113 -4.51 -1.82 -1.46
C SER A 113 -4.36 -3.32 -1.77
N ARG A 114 -3.72 -4.03 -0.84
CA ARG A 114 -3.63 -5.50 -0.77
C ARG A 114 -4.00 -5.97 0.62
N THR A 115 -4.76 -7.06 0.72
CA THR A 115 -5.16 -7.65 2.01
C THR A 115 -4.54 -9.02 2.19
N LEU A 116 -3.73 -9.17 3.23
CA LEU A 116 -3.01 -10.40 3.57
C LEU A 116 -3.62 -11.05 4.81
N VAL A 117 -3.58 -12.37 4.89
CA VAL A 117 -3.89 -13.18 6.07
C VAL A 117 -2.67 -14.02 6.41
N ILE A 118 -2.08 -13.76 7.56
CA ILE A 118 -0.81 -14.32 8.01
C ILE A 118 -1.06 -15.18 9.25
N PRO A 119 -0.76 -16.49 9.21
CA PRO A 119 -0.87 -17.34 10.39
C PRO A 119 0.27 -17.05 11.38
N PHE A 120 -0.02 -17.23 12.67
CA PHE A 120 0.99 -17.19 13.73
C PHE A 120 0.70 -18.23 14.81
N PHE A 121 1.72 -18.54 15.61
CA PHE A 121 1.63 -19.41 16.78
C PHE A 121 1.63 -18.60 18.08
N VAL A 122 1.14 -19.24 19.14
CA VAL A 122 1.24 -18.66 20.49
C VAL A 122 2.69 -18.35 20.86
N GLY A 123 2.92 -17.14 21.34
CA GLY A 123 4.24 -16.64 21.73
C GLY A 123 4.94 -15.82 20.65
N ASP A 124 4.49 -15.87 19.39
CA ASP A 124 4.98 -14.99 18.34
C ASP A 124 4.65 -13.54 18.70
N SER A 125 5.61 -12.65 18.47
CA SER A 125 5.54 -11.27 18.94
C SER A 125 5.71 -10.22 17.84
N ILE A 126 6.29 -10.62 16.70
CA ILE A 126 6.62 -9.74 15.60
C ILE A 126 6.16 -10.38 14.29
N ILE A 127 5.54 -9.57 13.44
CA ILE A 127 5.35 -9.86 12.02
C ILE A 127 6.06 -8.78 11.23
N ASP A 128 6.93 -9.19 10.32
CA ASP A 128 7.57 -8.29 9.36
C ASP A 128 7.03 -8.58 7.97
N ILE A 129 6.56 -7.54 7.28
CA ILE A 129 6.07 -7.64 5.90
C ILE A 129 6.98 -6.79 5.03
N ILE A 130 7.78 -7.45 4.20
CA ILE A 130 8.80 -6.81 3.38
C ILE A 130 8.32 -6.75 1.93
N GLY A 131 8.38 -5.55 1.35
CA GLY A 131 7.99 -5.26 -0.03
C GLY A 131 9.16 -4.94 -0.94
N THR A 132 8.85 -4.34 -2.09
CA THR A 132 9.83 -3.79 -3.04
C THR A 132 9.82 -2.26 -3.07
N THR A 133 8.72 -1.66 -2.59
CA THR A 133 8.54 -0.21 -2.52
C THR A 133 7.83 0.14 -1.21
N ALA A 134 8.29 1.19 -0.54
CA ALA A 134 7.72 1.72 0.69
C ALA A 134 7.58 3.23 0.60
N LEU A 135 6.62 3.80 1.32
CA LEU A 135 6.50 5.24 1.49
C LEU A 135 7.79 5.77 2.12
N ASN A 136 8.54 6.58 1.38
CA ASN A 136 9.66 7.33 1.93
C ASN A 136 9.24 8.78 2.13
N PRO A 137 8.88 9.20 3.36
CA PRO A 137 8.42 10.57 3.63
C PRO A 137 9.55 11.61 3.56
N PHE A 138 10.80 11.17 3.36
CA PHE A 138 11.99 12.02 3.28
C PHE A 138 12.53 12.16 1.86
N ILE A 139 11.92 11.52 0.87
CA ILE A 139 12.11 11.88 -0.52
C ILE A 139 11.23 13.10 -0.76
N GLU A 140 11.82 14.29 -0.70
CA GLU A 140 11.26 15.43 -1.41
C GLU A 140 11.24 15.03 -2.89
N GLU A 141 10.06 14.83 -3.47
CA GLU A 141 9.97 14.65 -4.92
C GLU A 141 10.72 15.83 -5.55
N PRO A 142 11.69 15.58 -6.45
CA PRO A 142 12.45 16.66 -7.03
C PRO A 142 11.47 17.61 -7.68
N GLU A 143 11.36 18.83 -7.14
CA GLU A 143 10.53 19.87 -7.72
C GLU A 143 10.92 19.99 -9.19
N ILE A 144 9.93 19.76 -10.06
CA ILE A 144 10.16 19.80 -11.50
C ILE A 144 10.39 21.27 -11.86
N GLU A 145 11.64 21.72 -11.79
CA GLU A 145 12.01 23.05 -12.26
C GLU A 145 12.40 22.98 -13.74
N ILE A 146 11.50 23.45 -14.60
CA ILE A 146 11.82 23.62 -16.01
C ILE A 146 12.43 25.01 -16.17
N PRO A 147 13.66 25.13 -16.72
CA PRO A 147 14.25 26.45 -16.95
C PRO A 147 13.32 27.35 -17.79
N SER A 148 13.10 28.59 -17.34
CA SER A 148 12.13 29.50 -17.98
C SER A 148 12.37 29.75 -19.48
N TRP A 149 13.59 29.55 -19.98
CA TRP A 149 13.90 29.68 -21.42
C TRP A 149 13.16 28.64 -22.29
N ILE A 150 12.66 27.56 -21.69
CA ILE A 150 11.84 26.54 -22.37
C ILE A 150 10.43 27.05 -22.67
N LYS A 151 9.89 28.00 -21.89
CA LYS A 151 8.53 28.54 -22.07
C LYS A 151 8.34 29.16 -23.46
N SER A 152 9.39 29.71 -24.05
CA SER A 152 9.34 30.22 -25.43
C SER A 152 9.02 29.14 -26.47
N ASN A 153 9.49 27.91 -26.28
CA ASN A 153 9.19 26.80 -27.19
C ASN A 153 7.70 26.41 -27.10
N ALA A 154 7.14 26.42 -25.89
CA ALA A 154 5.72 26.18 -25.68
C ALA A 154 4.85 27.29 -26.27
N GLU A 155 5.26 28.56 -26.13
CA GLU A 155 4.59 29.72 -26.74
C GLU A 155 4.57 29.63 -28.27
N TRP A 156 5.72 29.32 -28.89
CA TRP A 156 5.83 29.15 -30.34
C TRP A 156 4.97 27.99 -30.83
N TRP A 157 4.92 26.90 -30.09
CA TRP A 157 4.09 25.76 -30.45
C TRP A 157 2.60 26.11 -30.36
N ALA A 158 2.16 26.66 -29.22
CA ALA A 158 0.78 27.11 -29.00
C ALA A 158 0.30 28.08 -30.07
N SER A 159 1.17 29.00 -30.49
CA SER A 159 0.91 30.01 -31.52
C SER A 159 1.00 29.48 -32.96
N ASN A 160 1.25 28.18 -33.17
CA ASN A 160 1.47 27.55 -34.48
C ASN A 160 2.69 28.10 -35.25
N GLN A 161 3.68 28.65 -34.54
CA GLN A 161 4.95 29.09 -35.15
C GLN A 161 5.93 27.93 -35.35
N ILE A 162 5.83 26.89 -34.52
CA ILE A 162 6.47 25.59 -34.75
C ILE A 162 5.40 24.49 -34.85
N ASP A 163 5.69 23.45 -35.62
CA ASP A 163 4.83 22.29 -35.79
C ASP A 163 4.96 21.29 -34.63
N ASP A 164 4.03 20.34 -34.60
CA ASP A 164 3.95 19.31 -33.57
C ASP A 164 5.21 18.44 -33.52
N GLU A 165 5.80 18.14 -34.69
CA GLU A 165 7.02 17.33 -34.79
C GLU A 165 8.22 18.05 -34.17
N THR A 166 8.42 19.33 -34.48
CA THR A 166 9.50 20.15 -33.93
C THR A 166 9.36 20.29 -32.41
N PHE A 167 8.14 20.48 -31.91
CA PHE A 167 7.89 20.58 -30.48
C PHE A 167 8.21 19.27 -29.74
N VAL A 168 7.74 18.12 -30.27
CA VAL A 168 8.00 16.80 -29.68
C VAL A 168 9.49 16.48 -29.64
N GLN A 169 10.23 16.77 -30.72
CA GLN A 169 11.69 16.59 -30.74
C GLN A 169 12.38 17.48 -29.69
N GLY A 170 11.90 18.71 -29.49
CA GLY A 170 12.36 19.60 -28.42
C GLY A 170 12.18 18.96 -27.04
N ILE A 171 10.98 18.46 -26.73
CA ILE A 171 10.70 17.77 -25.46
C ILE A 171 11.61 16.54 -25.27
N GLN A 172 11.75 15.70 -26.30
CA GLN A 172 12.65 14.53 -26.26
C GLN A 172 14.09 14.93 -25.94
N TYR A 173 14.58 16.03 -26.51
CA TYR A 173 15.90 16.56 -26.20
C TYR A 173 16.03 16.99 -24.74
N LEU A 174 15.03 17.67 -24.18
CA LEU A 174 15.06 18.13 -22.78
C LEU A 174 15.11 16.96 -21.80
N ILE A 175 14.33 15.91 -22.06
CA ILE A 175 14.33 14.68 -21.28
C ILE A 175 15.70 14.00 -21.40
N THR A 176 16.20 13.80 -22.62
CA THR A 176 17.47 13.10 -22.88
C THR A 176 18.66 13.79 -22.22
N ASN A 177 18.64 15.13 -22.11
CA ASN A 177 19.72 15.90 -21.49
C ASN A 177 19.50 16.18 -19.99
N GLY A 178 18.45 15.62 -19.37
CA GLY A 178 18.15 15.83 -17.95
C GLY A 178 17.76 17.27 -17.59
N ILE A 179 17.28 18.04 -18.58
CA ILE A 179 16.78 19.42 -18.38
C ILE A 179 15.32 19.38 -17.91
N MET A 180 14.57 18.35 -18.32
CA MET A 180 13.20 18.10 -17.89
C MET A 180 13.11 16.68 -17.37
N ASN A 181 12.85 16.53 -16.08
CA ASN A 181 12.56 15.23 -15.48
C ASN A 181 11.05 14.97 -15.59
N ILE A 182 10.70 13.81 -16.11
CA ILE A 182 9.32 13.34 -16.16
C ILE A 182 9.24 12.14 -15.21
N PRO A 183 8.29 12.11 -14.25
CA PRO A 183 8.04 10.94 -13.42
C PRO A 183 7.88 9.68 -14.29
N GLU A 184 8.23 8.51 -13.77
CA GLU A 184 8.26 7.27 -14.56
C GLU A 184 7.04 7.12 -15.47
N THR A 185 7.31 7.14 -16.78
CA THR A 185 6.33 6.80 -17.81
C THR A 185 6.95 5.71 -18.65
N LYS A 186 6.18 4.64 -18.90
CA LYS A 186 6.57 3.69 -19.94
C LYS A 186 6.68 4.47 -21.24
N SER A 187 7.87 4.52 -21.81
CA SER A 187 8.10 5.11 -23.13
C SER A 187 7.16 4.42 -24.12
N GLY A 188 6.11 5.13 -24.54
CA GLY A 188 5.22 4.66 -25.59
C GLY A 188 5.90 4.79 -26.94
N GLU A 189 5.73 3.77 -27.80
CA GLU A 189 6.03 3.93 -29.22
C GLU A 189 5.10 5.03 -29.77
N SER A 190 5.68 6.08 -30.37
CA SER A 190 4.91 7.19 -30.96
C SER A 190 3.91 6.63 -31.99
N SER A 191 2.61 6.68 -31.68
CA SER A 191 1.61 6.00 -32.50
C SER A 191 1.17 6.79 -33.74
N GLY A 192 1.89 7.87 -34.08
CA GLY A 192 1.56 8.75 -35.21
C GLY A 192 0.17 9.39 -35.08
N LYS A 193 -0.37 9.44 -33.85
CA LYS A 193 -1.67 10.04 -33.58
C LYS A 193 -1.52 11.55 -33.48
N LYS A 194 -2.53 12.25 -33.98
CA LYS A 194 -2.60 13.71 -33.94
C LYS A 194 -2.62 14.16 -32.47
N ILE A 195 -1.76 15.12 -32.13
CA ILE A 195 -1.69 15.67 -30.77
C ILE A 195 -3.06 16.26 -30.39
N PRO A 196 -3.67 15.85 -29.26
CA PRO A 196 -4.91 16.45 -28.78
C PRO A 196 -4.76 17.94 -28.55
N SER A 197 -5.76 18.72 -28.97
CA SER A 197 -5.73 20.18 -28.86
C SER A 197 -5.57 20.70 -27.43
N TRP A 198 -6.04 19.94 -26.43
CA TRP A 198 -5.91 20.33 -25.03
C TRP A 198 -4.45 20.37 -24.55
N ILE A 199 -3.56 19.53 -25.11
CA ILE A 199 -2.13 19.55 -24.76
C ILE A 199 -1.50 20.86 -25.25
N LYS A 200 -1.96 21.35 -26.40
CA LYS A 200 -1.55 22.64 -26.96
C LYS A 200 -2.06 23.82 -26.12
N SER A 201 -3.26 23.71 -25.55
CA SER A 201 -3.77 24.69 -24.57
C SER A 201 -2.93 24.69 -23.29
N ASN A 202 -2.50 23.53 -22.78
CA ASN A 202 -1.61 23.48 -21.63
C ASN A 202 -0.28 24.18 -21.91
N ALA A 203 0.30 24.04 -23.11
CA ALA A 203 1.52 24.77 -23.49
C ALA A 203 1.32 26.30 -23.49
N GLU A 204 0.17 26.79 -23.96
CA GLU A 204 -0.18 28.22 -23.92
C GLU A 204 -0.28 28.73 -22.47
N TRP A 205 -1.00 27.98 -21.62
CA TRP A 205 -1.17 28.31 -20.21
C TRP A 205 0.15 28.27 -19.45
N TRP A 206 1.01 27.30 -19.74
CA TRP A 206 2.31 27.17 -19.10
C TRP A 206 3.27 28.30 -19.50
N ALA A 207 3.33 28.65 -20.79
CA ALA A 207 4.10 29.78 -21.28
C ALA A 207 3.64 31.12 -20.64
N SER A 208 2.35 31.23 -20.33
CA SER A 208 1.74 32.39 -19.69
C SER A 208 1.79 32.38 -18.15
N ASN A 209 2.43 31.38 -17.53
CA ASN A 209 2.45 31.15 -16.07
C ASN A 209 1.06 30.95 -15.44
N GLN A 210 0.09 30.45 -16.20
CA GLN A 210 -1.26 30.13 -15.71
C GLN A 210 -1.34 28.72 -15.12
N ILE A 211 -0.43 27.83 -15.50
CA ILE A 211 -0.21 26.53 -14.87
C ILE A 211 1.27 26.40 -14.49
N ASP A 212 1.55 25.60 -13.47
CA ASP A 212 2.89 25.28 -13.01
C ASP A 212 3.58 24.24 -13.91
N ASP A 213 4.88 24.03 -13.65
CA ASP A 213 5.72 23.10 -14.38
C ASP A 213 5.23 21.65 -14.20
N GLU A 214 4.71 21.29 -13.02
CA GLU A 214 4.13 19.98 -12.73
C GLU A 214 2.92 19.69 -13.63
N THR A 215 1.93 20.59 -13.66
CA THR A 215 0.72 20.46 -14.49
C THR A 215 1.08 20.37 -15.97
N PHE A 216 2.10 21.11 -16.41
CA PHE A 216 2.60 21.01 -17.78
C PHE A 216 3.24 19.63 -18.06
N VAL A 217 4.11 19.15 -17.16
CA VAL A 217 4.75 17.84 -17.30
C VAL A 217 3.73 16.70 -17.30
N GLN A 218 2.68 16.75 -16.48
CA GLN A 218 1.59 15.76 -16.52
C GLN A 218 0.93 15.68 -17.92
N GLY A 219 0.76 16.82 -18.59
CA GLY A 219 0.27 16.88 -19.97
C GLY A 219 1.25 16.25 -20.99
N ILE A 220 2.55 16.44 -20.81
CA ILE A 220 3.60 15.82 -21.63
C ILE A 220 3.70 14.32 -21.36
N GLN A 221 3.59 13.90 -20.10
CA GLN A 221 3.52 12.50 -19.68
C GLN A 221 2.35 11.78 -20.36
N TYR A 222 1.19 12.44 -20.46
CA TYR A 222 0.07 11.92 -21.24
C TYR A 222 0.45 11.76 -22.71
N LEU A 223 1.10 12.77 -23.32
CA LEU A 223 1.51 12.72 -24.73
C LEU A 223 2.46 11.55 -25.01
N ILE A 224 3.41 11.29 -24.11
CA ILE A 224 4.36 10.17 -24.24
C ILE A 224 3.65 8.82 -24.11
N THR A 225 2.67 8.73 -23.19
CA THR A 225 1.98 7.48 -22.88
C THR A 225 0.89 7.12 -23.91
N ASN A 226 0.24 8.13 -24.51
CA ASN A 226 -0.97 7.94 -25.33
C ASN A 226 -0.88 8.50 -26.76
N GLY A 227 0.18 9.23 -27.10
CA GLY A 227 0.38 9.93 -28.39
C GLY A 227 0.94 9.09 -29.53
#